data_AF-A0A371IRB7-F1
#
_entry.id   AF-A0A371IRB7-F1
#
_cell.length_a   1.000
_cell.length_b   1.000
_cell.length_c   1.000
_cell.angle_alpha   90.00
_cell.angle_beta   90.00
_cell.angle_gamma   90.00
#
_symmetry.space_group_name_H-M   'P 1'
#
loop_
_entity.id
_entity.type
_entity.pdbx_description
1 polymer ?
#
loop_
_entity_poly.entity_id
_entity_poly.type
_entity_poly.pdbx_seq_one_letter_code
_entity_poly.pdbx_strand_id
1 'polypeptide(L)'
;MSLVSFLSCLYFGFTMLLLFKQKTMGKMYILFGALTYVFIIGYSSIPKVPASMQNFMIFLMFSLMIIIFGIMNGILMKVFKRSDKFSVIAAIISSSLLILVLFNIKGYLTYMYIPLALYLIQKKINNIIAK
;
A
#
# COMPACT_ATOMS: atom_id res chain seq x y z
N MET A 1 6.53 -16.59 -3.89
CA MET A 1 6.52 -16.41 -2.43
C MET A 1 7.56 -15.41 -1.91
N SER A 2 8.73 -15.23 -2.55
CA SER A 2 9.77 -14.28 -2.10
C SER A 2 9.31 -12.82 -2.02
N LEU A 3 8.54 -12.35 -3.02
CA LEU A 3 8.07 -10.96 -3.07
C LEU A 3 7.12 -10.60 -1.90
N VAL A 4 6.14 -11.46 -1.61
CA VAL A 4 5.18 -11.21 -0.52
C VAL A 4 5.91 -11.22 0.83
N SER A 5 6.89 -12.11 1.00
CA SER A 5 7.77 -12.12 2.17
C SER A 5 8.58 -10.81 2.29
N PHE A 6 9.18 -10.36 1.19
CA PHE A 6 9.94 -9.09 1.14
C PHE A 6 9.05 -7.88 1.49
N LEU A 7 7.87 -7.78 0.88
CA LEU A 7 6.91 -6.71 1.17
C LEU A 7 6.40 -6.77 2.61
N SER A 8 6.16 -7.96 3.14
CA SER A 8 5.75 -8.13 4.54
C SER A 8 6.83 -7.64 5.51
N CYS A 9 8.10 -7.90 5.21
CA CYS A 9 9.23 -7.39 5.99
C CYS A 9 9.31 -5.85 5.94
N LEU A 10 9.13 -5.25 4.76
CA LEU A 10 9.05 -3.80 4.61
C LEU A 10 7.88 -3.19 5.40
N TYR A 11 6.69 -3.79 5.30
CA TYR A 11 5.50 -3.34 6.03
C TYR A 11 5.70 -3.45 7.54
N PHE A 12 6.37 -4.50 8.01
CA PHE A 12 6.71 -4.65 9.42
C PHE A 12 7.68 -3.56 9.88
N GLY A 13 8.78 -3.33 9.16
CA GLY A 13 9.74 -2.28 9.48
C GLY A 13 9.09 -0.89 9.48
N PHE A 14 8.20 -0.62 8.53
CA PHE A 14 7.43 0.61 8.48
C PHE A 14 6.43 0.75 9.64
N THR A 15 5.77 -0.34 10.02
CA THR A 15 4.85 -0.35 11.17
C THR A 15 5.59 -0.06 12.47
N MET A 16 6.79 -0.62 12.65
CA MET A 16 7.67 -0.30 13.77
C MET A 16 8.05 1.19 13.79
N LEU A 17 8.40 1.75 12.63
CA LEU A 17 8.69 3.19 12.49
C LEU A 17 7.49 4.06 12.88
N LEU A 18 6.27 3.68 12.50
CA LEU A 18 5.05 4.40 12.89
C LEU A 18 4.78 4.30 14.40
N LEU A 19 5.11 3.18 15.03
CA LEU A 19 4.99 3.00 16.48
C LEU A 19 5.88 3.98 17.24
N PHE A 20 7.12 4.21 16.81
CA PHE A 20 7.98 5.26 17.39
C PHE A 20 7.43 6.68 17.17
N LYS A 21 6.58 6.89 16.17
CA LYS A 21 5.92 8.17 15.86
C LYS A 21 4.46 8.22 16.33
N GLN A 22 4.03 7.33 17.22
CA GLN A 22 2.63 7.20 17.65
C GLN A 22 2.01 8.51 18.14
N LYS A 23 2.76 9.35 18.86
CA LYS A 23 2.25 10.65 19.37
C LYS A 23 1.81 11.60 18.26
N THR A 24 2.45 11.56 17.10
CA THR A 24 2.15 12.43 15.94
C THR A 24 1.37 11.72 14.84
N MET A 25 1.39 10.38 14.79
CA MET A 25 0.91 9.58 13.67
C MET A 25 0.02 8.40 14.12
N GLY A 26 -0.53 8.42 15.33
CA GLY A 26 -1.23 7.26 15.92
C GLY A 26 -2.39 6.72 15.08
N LYS A 27 -3.17 7.60 14.42
CA LYS A 27 -4.24 7.18 13.49
C LYS A 27 -3.69 6.43 12.27
N MET A 28 -2.51 6.81 11.80
CA MET A 28 -1.86 6.18 10.65
C MET A 28 -1.32 4.79 10.99
N TYR A 29 -0.80 4.61 12.20
CA TYR A 29 -0.41 3.30 12.72
C TYR A 29 -1.58 2.31 12.69
N ILE A 30 -2.74 2.70 13.23
CA ILE A 30 -3.94 1.85 13.25
C ILE A 30 -4.43 1.57 11.83
N LEU A 31 -4.52 2.59 10.97
CA LEU A 31 -4.96 2.44 9.58
C LEU A 31 -4.06 1.47 8.81
N PHE A 32 -2.74 1.66 8.91
CA PHE A 32 -1.78 0.83 8.19
C PHE A 32 -1.75 -0.61 8.73
N GLY A 33 -1.85 -0.78 10.05
CA GLY A 33 -1.96 -2.09 10.68
C GLY A 33 -3.22 -2.84 10.25
N ALA A 34 -4.38 -2.16 10.21
CA ALA A 34 -5.63 -2.76 9.75
C ALA A 34 -5.57 -3.17 8.27
N LEU A 35 -5.02 -2.31 7.40
CA LEU A 35 -4.88 -2.62 5.97
C LEU A 35 -3.94 -3.81 5.73
N THR A 36 -2.79 -3.84 6.40
CA THR A 36 -1.82 -4.93 6.27
C THR A 36 -2.38 -6.23 6.83
N TYR A 37 -3.11 -6.20 7.94
CA TYR A 37 -3.81 -7.36 8.48
C TYR A 37 -4.84 -7.94 7.50
N VAL A 38 -5.69 -7.10 6.93
CA VAL A 38 -6.67 -7.51 5.90
C VAL A 38 -5.97 -8.12 4.70
N PHE A 39 -4.86 -7.53 4.25
CA PHE A 39 -4.06 -8.07 3.15
C PHE A 39 -3.51 -9.46 3.47
N ILE A 40 -2.91 -9.67 4.64
CA ILE A 40 -2.31 -10.95 5.02
C ILE A 40 -3.37 -12.05 5.07
N ILE A 41 -4.50 -11.79 5.73
CA ILE A 41 -5.59 -12.77 5.83
C ILE A 41 -6.18 -13.05 4.45
N GLY A 42 -6.49 -12.00 3.69
CA GLY A 42 -7.06 -12.14 2.35
C GLY A 42 -6.14 -12.94 1.42
N TYR A 43 -4.84 -12.62 1.43
CA TYR A 43 -3.85 -13.32 0.61
C TYR A 43 -3.69 -14.79 1.02
N SER A 44 -3.63 -15.08 2.33
CA SER A 44 -3.52 -16.45 2.83
C SER A 44 -4.75 -17.33 2.54
N SER A 45 -5.89 -16.69 2.28
CA SER A 45 -7.16 -17.38 2.00
C SER A 45 -7.31 -17.77 0.53
N ILE A 46 -6.52 -17.19 -0.39
CA ILE A 46 -6.61 -17.45 -1.84
C ILE A 46 -6.64 -18.95 -2.19
N PRO A 47 -5.79 -19.83 -1.62
CA PRO A 47 -5.78 -21.25 -1.98
C PRO A 47 -7.05 -22.02 -1.55
N LYS A 48 -7.83 -21.45 -0.63
CA LYS A 48 -9.05 -22.07 -0.06
C LYS A 48 -10.33 -21.64 -0.79
N VAL A 49 -10.24 -20.68 -1.71
CA VAL A 49 -11.38 -20.12 -2.44
C VAL A 49 -11.64 -20.96 -3.71
N PRO A 50 -12.91 -21.14 -4.14
CA PRO A 50 -13.22 -21.82 -5.39
C PRO A 50 -12.46 -21.25 -6.59
N ALA A 51 -12.02 -22.12 -7.51
CA ALA A 51 -11.23 -21.73 -8.68
C ALA A 51 -11.90 -20.63 -9.53
N SER A 52 -13.23 -20.62 -9.61
CA SER A 52 -14.01 -19.59 -10.31
C SER A 52 -13.84 -18.18 -9.73
N MET A 53 -13.57 -18.05 -8.43
CA MET A 53 -13.37 -16.78 -7.74
C MET A 53 -11.90 -16.45 -7.49
N GLN A 54 -10.99 -17.40 -7.75
CA GLN A 54 -9.57 -17.24 -7.43
C GLN A 54 -8.93 -16.07 -8.17
N ASN A 55 -9.23 -15.89 -9.46
CA ASN A 55 -8.72 -14.76 -10.26
C ASN A 55 -9.16 -13.40 -9.72
N PHE A 56 -10.41 -13.30 -9.27
CA PHE A 56 -10.93 -12.08 -8.67
C PHE A 56 -10.27 -11.77 -7.32
N MET A 57 -10.07 -12.79 -6.48
CA MET A 57 -9.36 -12.63 -5.21
C MET A 57 -7.90 -12.23 -5.41
N ILE A 58 -7.22 -12.84 -6.38
CA ILE A 58 -5.86 -12.46 -6.78
C ILE A 58 -5.83 -10.98 -7.18
N PHE A 59 -6.74 -10.55 -8.06
CA PHE A 59 -6.84 -9.16 -8.47
C PHE A 59 -7.03 -8.19 -7.29
N LEU A 60 -7.94 -8.51 -6.37
CA LEU A 60 -8.18 -7.69 -5.18
C LEU A 60 -6.95 -7.62 -4.26
N MET A 61 -6.30 -8.75 -4.00
CA MET A 61 -5.15 -8.79 -3.10
C MET A 61 -3.93 -8.08 -3.68
N PHE A 62 -3.67 -8.22 -4.98
CA PHE A 62 -2.63 -7.45 -5.65
C PHE A 62 -2.95 -5.95 -5.67
N SER A 63 -4.21 -5.57 -5.88
CA SER A 63 -4.63 -4.17 -5.81
C SER A 63 -4.38 -3.58 -4.43
N LEU A 64 -4.79 -4.30 -3.38
CA LEU A 64 -4.58 -3.90 -2.00
C LEU A 64 -3.08 -3.78 -1.67
N MET A 65 -2.25 -4.72 -2.13
CA MET A 65 -0.80 -4.70 -1.95
C MET A 65 -0.17 -3.44 -2.57
N ILE A 66 -0.54 -3.09 -3.80
CA ILE A 66 -0.02 -1.89 -4.47
C ILE A 66 -0.46 -0.62 -3.73
N ILE A 67 -1.72 -0.57 -3.28
CA ILE A 67 -2.25 0.57 -2.50
C ILE A 67 -1.47 0.72 -1.20
N ILE A 68 -1.29 -0.36 -0.43
CA ILE A 68 -0.54 -0.35 0.83
C ILE A 68 0.90 0.13 0.59
N PHE A 69 1.55 -0.37 -0.47
CA PHE A 69 2.90 0.05 -0.83
C PHE A 69 2.99 1.54 -1.19
N GLY A 70 2.03 2.06 -1.96
CA GLY A 70 1.96 3.48 -2.30
C GLY A 70 1.74 4.35 -1.06
N ILE A 71 0.78 3.98 -0.21
CA ILE A 71 0.49 4.67 1.06
C ILE A 71 1.72 4.69 1.97
N MET A 72 2.40 3.55 2.11
CA MET A 72 3.63 3.42 2.91
C MET A 72 4.66 4.46 2.47
N ASN A 73 4.97 4.52 1.18
CA ASN A 73 5.95 5.47 0.63
C ASN A 73 5.50 6.93 0.79
N GLY A 74 4.21 7.21 0.59
CA GLY A 74 3.66 8.54 0.79
C GLY A 74 3.76 9.02 2.24
N ILE A 75 3.41 8.17 3.21
CA ILE A 75 3.55 8.48 4.63
C ILE A 75 5.02 8.59 5.02
N LEU A 76 5.90 7.74 4.49
CA LEU A 76 7.33 7.80 4.75
C LEU A 76 7.92 9.19 4.42
N MET A 77 7.50 9.79 3.29
CA MET A 77 7.89 11.16 2.95
C MET A 77 7.44 12.19 4.00
N LYS A 78 6.23 12.02 4.57
CA LYS A 78 5.74 12.88 5.66
C LYS A 78 6.52 12.68 6.96
N VAL A 79 6.94 11.45 7.27
CA VAL A 79 7.82 11.18 8.43
C VAL A 79 9.16 11.93 8.28
N PHE A 80 9.69 12.02 7.07
CA PHE A 80 10.87 12.84 6.73
C PHE A 80 10.57 14.33 6.55
N LYS A 81 9.40 14.82 7.01
CA LYS A 81 8.97 16.24 6.92
C LYS A 81 9.00 16.82 5.50
N ARG A 82 8.82 15.99 4.46
CA ARG A 82 8.65 16.46 3.09
C ARG A 82 7.24 17.00 2.87
N SER A 83 7.06 17.80 1.82
CA SER A 83 5.78 18.44 1.53
C SER A 83 4.71 17.45 1.06
N ASP A 84 3.44 17.86 1.15
CA ASP A 84 2.30 17.03 0.72
C ASP A 84 2.40 16.64 -0.76
N LYS A 85 2.94 17.53 -1.60
CA LYS A 85 3.17 17.27 -3.02
C LYS A 85 4.18 16.12 -3.20
N PHE A 86 5.30 16.16 -2.48
CA PHE A 86 6.30 15.08 -2.55
C PHE A 86 5.75 13.75 -2.03
N SER A 87 4.95 13.77 -0.97
CA SER A 87 4.27 12.59 -0.45
C SER A 87 3.34 11.94 -1.49
N VAL A 88 2.51 12.74 -2.17
CA VAL A 88 1.62 12.26 -3.24
C VAL A 88 2.41 11.69 -4.42
N ILE A 89 3.44 12.42 -4.87
CA ILE A 89 4.30 11.99 -5.97
C ILE A 89 5.01 10.67 -5.64
N ALA A 90 5.55 10.53 -4.42
CA ALA A 90 6.20 9.29 -3.99
C ALA A 90 5.23 8.11 -3.98
N ALA A 91 3.99 8.29 -3.52
CA ALA A 91 2.97 7.24 -3.55
C ALA A 91 2.64 6.79 -4.99
N ILE A 92 2.49 7.75 -5.92
CA ILE A 92 2.21 7.48 -7.33
C ILE A 92 3.39 6.78 -8.02
N ILE A 93 4.60 7.33 -7.90
CA ILE A 93 5.78 6.77 -8.58
C ILE A 93 6.10 5.38 -8.05
N SER A 94 6.11 5.19 -6.72
CA SER A 94 6.42 3.90 -6.11
C SER A 94 5.40 2.81 -6.49
N SER A 95 4.10 3.14 -6.53
CA SER A 95 3.06 2.20 -6.96
C SER A 95 3.16 1.87 -8.45
N SER A 96 3.40 2.86 -9.32
CA SER A 96 3.62 2.64 -10.74
C SER A 96 4.86 1.77 -11.01
N LEU A 97 5.96 2.01 -10.30
CA LEU A 97 7.17 1.19 -10.39
C LEU A 97 6.90 -0.25 -9.93
N LEU A 98 6.17 -0.42 -8.82
CA LEU A 98 5.80 -1.75 -8.35
C LEU A 98 4.94 -2.48 -9.39
N ILE A 99 3.97 -1.81 -10.02
CA ILE A 99 3.16 -2.41 -11.09
C ILE A 99 4.04 -2.88 -12.25
N LEU A 100 5.00 -2.04 -12.69
CA LEU A 100 5.91 -2.38 -13.79
C LEU A 100 6.81 -3.58 -13.47
N VAL A 101 7.25 -3.73 -12.21
CA VAL A 101 8.07 -4.87 -11.78
C VAL A 101 7.25 -6.16 -11.70
N LEU A 102 5.98 -6.06 -11.30
CA LEU A 102 5.14 -7.24 -11.03
C LEU A 102 4.38 -7.75 -12.24
N PHE A 103 4.06 -6.87 -13.18
CA PHE A 103 3.12 -7.18 -14.24
C PHE A 103 3.69 -6.84 -15.61
N ASN A 104 3.30 -7.67 -16.59
CA ASN A 104 3.47 -7.32 -17.99
C ASN A 104 2.50 -6.19 -18.39
N ILE A 105 2.56 -5.78 -19.67
CA ILE A 105 1.75 -4.67 -20.22
C ILE A 105 0.24 -4.84 -19.93
N LYS A 106 -0.30 -6.06 -20.00
CA LYS A 106 -1.72 -6.31 -19.71
C LYS A 106 -2.07 -6.06 -18.25
N GLY A 107 -1.23 -6.53 -17.33
CA GLY A 107 -1.44 -6.24 -15.91
C GLY A 107 -1.19 -4.77 -15.58
N TYR A 108 -0.23 -4.11 -16.23
CA TYR A 108 -0.02 -2.67 -16.08
C TYR A 108 -1.30 -1.87 -16.38
N LEU A 109 -1.93 -2.13 -17.53
CA LEU A 109 -3.20 -1.49 -17.89
C LEU A 109 -4.32 -1.79 -16.88
N THR A 110 -4.36 -3.03 -16.39
CA THR A 110 -5.36 -3.47 -15.40
C THR A 110 -5.24 -2.72 -14.08
N TYR A 111 -4.03 -2.38 -13.64
CA TYR A 111 -3.77 -1.73 -12.35
C TYR A 111 -3.48 -0.22 -12.44
N MET A 112 -3.53 0.38 -13.63
CA MET A 112 -3.23 1.80 -13.86
C MET A 112 -4.17 2.77 -13.10
N TYR A 113 -5.36 2.30 -12.72
CA TYR A 113 -6.28 3.05 -11.88
C TYR A 113 -5.74 3.29 -10.45
N ILE A 114 -4.82 2.46 -9.96
CA ILE A 114 -4.31 2.52 -8.58
C ILE A 114 -3.47 3.78 -8.34
N PRO A 115 -2.47 4.13 -9.16
CA PRO A 115 -1.76 5.42 -9.03
C PRO A 115 -2.71 6.62 -9.00
N LEU A 116 -3.78 6.60 -9.81
CA LEU A 116 -4.80 7.65 -9.82
C LEU A 116 -5.61 7.67 -8.51
N ALA A 117 -6.00 6.50 -7.99
CA ALA A 117 -6.68 6.41 -6.70
C ALA A 117 -5.78 6.90 -5.55
N LEU A 118 -4.48 6.58 -5.60
CA LEU A 118 -3.50 7.01 -4.60
C LEU A 118 -3.32 8.52 -4.55
N TYR A 119 -3.51 9.24 -5.65
CA TYR A 119 -3.55 10.71 -5.62
C TYR A 119 -4.59 11.25 -4.63
N LEU A 120 -5.81 10.70 -4.67
CA LEU A 120 -6.92 11.12 -3.80
C LEU A 120 -6.73 10.59 -2.37
N ILE A 121 -6.33 9.33 -2.22
CA ILE A 121 -6.11 8.70 -0.92
C ILE A 121 -4.98 9.41 -0.17
N GLN A 122 -3.84 9.66 -0.82
CA GLN A 122 -2.68 10.27 -0.17
C GLN A 122 -2.95 11.72 0.24
N LYS A 123 -3.74 12.49 -0.54
CA LYS A 123 -4.22 13.80 -0.11
C LYS A 123 -5.05 13.74 1.17
N LYS A 124 -5.99 12.79 1.26
CA LYS A 124 -6.78 12.59 2.48
C LYS A 124 -5.91 12.21 3.68
N ILE A 125 -4.94 11.33 3.47
CA ILE A 125 -3.96 10.93 4.49
C ILE A 125 -3.15 12.15 4.98
N ASN A 126 -2.64 12.98 4.08
CA ASN A 126 -1.88 14.17 4.45
C ASN A 126 -2.70 15.14 5.31
N ASN A 127 -4.00 15.31 4.99
CA ASN A 127 -4.91 16.13 5.79
C ASN A 127 -5.17 15.55 7.19
N ILE A 128 -5.19 14.22 7.32
CA ILE A 128 -5.34 13.54 8.63
C ILE A 128 -4.08 13.73 9.47
N ILE A 129 -2.90 13.69 8.84
CA ILE A 129 -1.60 13.86 9.50
C ILE A 129 -1.37 15.31 9.95
N ALA A 130 -1.88 16.28 9.19
CA ALA A 130 -1.71 17.71 9.50
C ALA A 130 -2.60 18.21 10.64
N LYS A 131 -3.59 17.42 11.07
CA LYS A 131 -4.52 17.70 12.18
C LYS A 131 -4.11 16.97 13.44
#